data_AF-A0A1Z5KYG9-F1
#
_entry.id   AF-A0A1Z5KYG9-F1
#
_cell.length_a   1.000
_cell.length_b   1.000
_cell.length_c   1.000
_cell.angle_alpha   90.00
_cell.angle_beta   90.00
_cell.angle_gamma   90.00
#
_symmetry.space_group_name_H-M   'P 1'
#
loop_
_entity.id
_entity.type
_entity.pdbx_description
1 polymer ?
#
loop_
_entity_poly.entity_id
_entity_poly.type
_entity_poly.pdbx_seq_one_letter_code
_entity_poly.pdbx_strand_id
1 'polypeptide(L)'
;MAAGEHLQPEYLKYNLFHKVPTLVDDDFVLYESVELDLKNINMAAGEHLQPEYLKLNPFHKVPTLVDDDFVLYESNAIMYYLIYKYAPDSPLLPKCPRGRATVDRVLAAIASAIQPYYLPF
;
A
#
# COMPACT_ATOMS: atom_id res chain seq x y z
N MET A 1 -3.31 39.88 13.62
CA MET A 1 -2.72 39.05 12.55
C MET A 1 -1.52 38.35 13.14
N ALA A 2 -1.64 37.04 13.39
CA ALA A 2 -0.51 36.17 13.64
C ALA A 2 -0.66 35.03 12.63
N ALA A 3 0.32 34.92 11.72
CA ALA A 3 0.34 33.94 10.65
C ALA A 3 0.33 32.54 11.26
N GLY A 4 -0.60 31.71 10.79
CA GLY A 4 -0.75 30.34 11.26
C GLY A 4 0.52 29.55 11.03
N GLU A 5 0.96 28.86 12.09
CA GLU A 5 1.88 27.74 11.97
C GLU A 5 1.18 26.65 11.17
N HIS A 6 1.38 26.66 9.86
CA HIS A 6 1.17 25.48 9.04
C HIS A 6 2.20 24.44 9.48
N LEU A 7 1.80 23.61 10.44
CA LEU A 7 2.42 22.31 10.68
C LEU A 7 2.36 21.56 9.35
N GLN A 8 3.49 21.53 8.63
CA GLN A 8 3.67 20.66 7.48
C GLN A 8 3.54 19.23 8.01
N PRO A 9 2.59 18.43 7.50
CA PRO A 9 2.38 17.08 8.02
C PRO A 9 3.67 16.31 7.83
N GLU A 10 4.27 15.92 8.94
CA GLU A 10 5.39 15.00 8.98
C GLU A 10 5.16 13.83 8.02
N TYR A 11 6.03 13.73 7.02
CA TYR A 11 6.13 12.71 5.99
C TYR A 11 5.29 11.47 6.26
N LEU A 12 4.25 11.31 5.46
CA LEU A 12 3.39 10.14 5.40
C LEU A 12 4.27 8.88 5.29
N LYS A 13 4.49 8.22 6.43
CA LYS A 13 5.16 6.92 6.54
C LYS A 13 4.25 5.85 5.94
N TYR A 14 4.20 5.75 4.62
CA TYR A 14 3.70 4.54 3.99
C TYR A 14 4.83 3.52 3.88
N ASN A 15 5.30 3.05 5.03
CA ASN A 15 5.99 1.77 5.06
C ASN A 15 4.90 0.73 5.23
N LEU A 16 4.74 -0.11 4.21
CA LEU A 16 3.92 -1.31 4.29
C LEU A 16 4.50 -2.16 5.43
N PHE A 17 3.89 -1.96 6.60
CA PHE A 17 3.88 -2.81 7.76
C PHE A 17 5.10 -3.71 7.99
N HIS A 18 5.88 -3.43 9.06
CA HIS A 18 6.85 -4.38 9.62
C HIS A 18 6.18 -5.69 10.10
N LYS A 19 4.85 -5.64 10.29
CA LYS A 19 3.89 -6.74 10.46
C LYS A 19 2.52 -6.19 10.04
N VAL A 20 1.88 -6.77 9.01
CA VAL A 20 0.51 -6.38 8.63
C VAL A 20 -0.37 -6.49 9.90
N PRO A 21 -1.03 -5.43 10.39
CA PRO A 21 -1.78 -5.49 11.62
C PRO A 21 -3.05 -6.29 11.37
N THR A 22 -3.02 -7.56 11.75
CA THR A 22 -4.19 -8.41 11.86
C THR A 22 -4.39 -8.74 13.34
N LEU A 23 -4.95 -7.80 14.08
CA LEU A 23 -5.52 -8.07 15.40
C LEU A 23 -7.04 -8.06 15.27
N VAL A 24 -7.62 -9.26 15.32
CA VAL A 24 -8.92 -9.53 15.89
C VAL A 24 -8.63 -10.52 17.01
N ASP A 25 -8.82 -10.11 18.25
CA ASP A 25 -8.50 -10.91 19.42
C ASP A 25 -9.45 -12.12 19.60
N ASP A 26 -8.87 -13.09 20.30
CA ASP A 26 -9.42 -14.17 21.13
C ASP A 26 -9.82 -15.55 20.58
N ASP A 27 -9.99 -15.80 19.28
CA ASP A 27 -10.24 -17.18 18.82
C ASP A 27 -9.57 -17.49 17.46
N PHE A 28 -8.30 -17.93 17.52
CA PHE A 28 -7.58 -18.71 16.50
C PHE A 28 -7.57 -18.19 15.05
N VAL A 29 -6.50 -17.50 14.62
CA VAL A 29 -5.69 -17.80 13.40
C VAL A 29 -4.36 -17.05 13.53
N LEU A 30 -3.25 -17.79 13.62
CA LEU A 30 -1.91 -17.21 13.44
C LEU A 30 -1.73 -16.92 11.94
N TYR A 31 -1.83 -15.65 11.54
CA TYR A 31 -1.43 -15.25 10.19
C TYR A 31 0.09 -15.21 10.15
N GLU A 32 0.71 -16.06 9.32
CA GLU A 32 2.13 -16.00 9.03
C GLU A 32 2.47 -14.61 8.48
N SER A 33 3.35 -13.89 9.17
CA SER A 33 3.82 -12.58 8.71
C SER A 33 4.70 -12.77 7.49
N VAL A 34 4.35 -12.13 6.38
CA VAL A 34 5.25 -12.02 5.22
C VAL A 34 6.38 -11.07 5.60
N GLU A 35 7.62 -11.57 5.62
CA GLU A 35 8.80 -10.73 5.75
C GLU A 35 9.06 -9.99 4.44
N LEU A 36 9.17 -8.67 4.52
CA LEU A 36 9.46 -7.81 3.36
C LEU A 36 10.77 -7.08 3.59
N ASP A 37 11.65 -7.10 2.58
CA ASP A 37 12.81 -6.23 2.54
C ASP A 37 12.37 -4.81 2.12
N LEU A 38 12.37 -3.89 3.07
CA LEU A 38 11.85 -2.53 2.87
C LEU A 38 12.96 -1.58 2.43
N LYS A 39 12.92 -1.18 1.16
CA LYS A 39 13.72 -0.08 0.65
C LYS A 39 12.95 1.24 0.76
N ASN A 40 13.39 2.11 1.68
CA ASN A 40 12.86 3.47 1.76
C ASN A 40 13.31 4.28 0.52
N ILE A 41 12.35 4.98 -0.09
CA ILE A 41 12.62 5.91 -1.19
C ILE A 41 12.49 7.33 -0.63
N ASN A 42 13.54 8.12 -0.75
CA ASN A 42 13.52 9.52 -0.35
C ASN A 42 12.77 10.37 -1.39
N MET A 43 11.49 10.60 -1.11
CA MET A 43 10.63 11.41 -1.97
C MET A 43 11.11 12.87 -2.06
N ALA A 44 11.60 13.45 -0.97
CA ALA A 44 12.07 14.84 -0.94
C ALA A 44 13.35 15.05 -1.76
N ALA A 45 14.20 14.03 -1.83
CA ALA A 45 15.40 14.03 -2.68
C ALA A 45 15.10 13.63 -4.14
N GLY A 46 13.85 13.33 -4.49
CA GLY A 46 13.46 12.97 -5.86
C GLY A 46 13.95 11.58 -6.29
N GLU A 47 14.21 10.65 -5.38
CA GLU A 47 14.70 9.30 -5.73
C GLU A 47 13.72 8.52 -6.63
N HIS A 48 12.42 8.72 -6.43
CA HIS A 48 11.35 8.15 -7.26
C HIS A 48 11.30 8.70 -8.70
N LEU A 49 12.04 9.78 -8.98
CA LEU A 49 12.17 10.38 -10.31
C LEU A 49 13.42 9.89 -11.05
N GLN A 50 14.30 9.15 -10.38
CA GLN A 50 15.55 8.71 -10.98
C GLN A 50 15.29 7.60 -12.02
N PRO A 51 16.07 7.56 -13.12
CA PRO A 51 15.91 6.57 -14.17
C PRO A 51 15.91 5.12 -13.66
N GLU A 52 16.67 4.83 -12.61
CA GLU A 52 16.75 3.52 -11.99
C GLU A 52 15.42 3.09 -11.36
N TYR A 53 14.73 4.00 -10.68
CA TYR A 53 13.41 3.73 -10.10
C TYR A 53 12.33 3.68 -11.18
N LEU A 54 12.45 4.52 -12.21
CA LEU A 54 11.46 4.59 -13.29
C LEU A 54 11.39 3.34 -14.17
N LYS A 55 12.47 2.56 -14.21
CA LYS A 55 12.45 1.21 -14.80
C LYS A 55 11.52 0.25 -14.06
N LEU A 56 11.25 0.52 -12.78
CA LEU A 56 10.34 -0.28 -11.95
C LEU A 56 8.91 0.26 -11.99
N ASN A 57 8.74 1.58 -11.80
CA ASN A 57 7.42 2.21 -11.81
C ASN A 57 7.45 3.52 -12.62
N PRO A 58 6.90 3.52 -13.86
CA PRO A 58 6.94 4.68 -14.74
C PRO A 58 6.03 5.84 -14.28
N PHE A 59 5.17 5.62 -13.27
CA PHE A 59 4.27 6.64 -12.75
C PHE A 59 4.90 7.56 -11.72
N HIS A 60 6.20 7.39 -11.40
CA HIS A 60 6.89 8.18 -10.38
C HIS A 60 6.26 8.06 -8.99
N LYS A 61 5.60 6.94 -8.69
CA LYS A 61 4.86 6.75 -7.44
C LYS A 61 5.43 5.60 -6.63
N VAL A 62 5.11 5.63 -5.34
CA VAL A 62 5.29 4.54 -4.39
C VAL A 62 3.91 4.11 -3.89
N PRO A 63 3.72 2.84 -3.45
CA PRO A 63 4.70 1.76 -3.38
C PRO A 63 4.93 1.02 -4.71
N THR A 64 6.04 0.29 -4.78
CA THR A 64 6.38 -0.69 -5.84
C THR A 64 6.91 -1.95 -5.17
N LEU A 65 6.40 -3.12 -5.55
CA LEU A 65 6.86 -4.44 -5.14
C LEU A 65 7.75 -5.03 -6.24
N VAL A 66 8.85 -5.64 -5.82
CA VAL A 66 9.67 -6.51 -6.67
C VAL A 66 9.69 -7.88 -6.01
N ASP A 67 9.24 -8.89 -6.73
CA ASP A 67 9.23 -10.30 -6.32
C ASP A 67 9.93 -11.10 -7.43
N ASP A 68 11.22 -11.37 -7.23
CA ASP A 68 12.14 -11.87 -8.25
C ASP A 68 12.16 -11.00 -9.54
N ASP A 69 11.70 -11.54 -10.67
CA ASP A 69 11.61 -10.86 -11.96
C ASP A 69 10.26 -10.15 -12.18
N PHE A 70 9.35 -10.27 -11.21
CA PHE A 70 8.03 -9.67 -11.27
C PHE A 70 8.00 -8.32 -10.54
N VAL A 71 7.73 -7.25 -11.29
CA VAL A 71 7.55 -5.89 -10.76
C VAL A 71 6.07 -5.52 -10.78
N LEU A 72 5.56 -5.10 -9.64
CA LEU A 72 4.16 -4.70 -9.47
C LEU A 72 4.06 -3.36 -8.74
N TYR A 73 3.25 -2.46 -9.28
CA TYR A 73 2.91 -1.18 -8.66
C TYR A 73 1.39 -1.06 -8.53
N GLU A 74 0.91 0.00 -7.86
CA GLU A 74 -0.45 0.15 -7.29
C GLU A 74 -0.64 -0.62 -5.98
N SER A 75 -0.90 0.11 -4.89
CA SER A 75 -1.00 -0.45 -3.53
C SER A 75 -2.08 -1.52 -3.40
N ASN A 76 -3.25 -1.31 -4.00
CA ASN A 76 -4.34 -2.30 -3.99
C ASN A 76 -3.96 -3.57 -4.75
N ALA A 77 -3.24 -3.46 -5.87
CA ALA A 77 -2.80 -4.62 -6.64
C ALA A 77 -1.75 -5.44 -5.87
N ILE A 78 -0.77 -4.75 -5.26
CA ILE A 78 0.23 -5.36 -4.36
C ILE A 78 -0.46 -6.10 -3.21
N MET A 79 -1.42 -5.46 -2.54
CA MET A 79 -2.17 -6.08 -1.45
C MET A 79 -2.89 -7.36 -1.90
N TYR A 80 -3.60 -7.33 -3.03
CA TYR A 80 -4.25 -8.53 -3.55
C TYR A 80 -3.24 -9.64 -3.87
N TYR A 81 -2.12 -9.29 -4.53
CA TYR A 81 -1.07 -10.24 -4.87
C TYR A 81 -0.51 -10.95 -3.63
N LEU A 82 -0.18 -10.19 -2.59
CA LEU A 82 0.35 -10.75 -1.34
C LEU A 82 -0.68 -11.65 -0.63
N ILE A 83 -1.95 -11.24 -0.58
CA ILE A 83 -3.01 -12.07 -0.01
C ILE A 83 -3.18 -13.36 -0.82
N TYR A 84 -3.24 -13.29 -2.15
CA TYR A 84 -3.41 -14.48 -2.96
C TYR A 84 -2.21 -15.43 -2.90
N LYS A 85 -0.98 -14.91 -2.81
CA LYS A 85 0.24 -15.71 -2.76
C LYS A 85 0.47 -16.35 -1.39
N TYR A 86 0.26 -15.61 -0.31
CA TYR A 86 0.66 -16.04 1.04
C TYR A 86 -0.50 -16.32 2.00
N ALA A 87 -1.69 -15.82 1.72
CA ALA A 87 -2.87 -16.02 2.56
C ALA A 87 -4.15 -16.26 1.74
N PRO A 88 -4.18 -17.27 0.84
CA PRO A 88 -5.25 -17.45 -0.14
C PRO A 88 -6.63 -17.70 0.49
N ASP A 89 -6.68 -18.13 1.76
CA ASP A 89 -7.92 -18.37 2.51
C ASP A 89 -8.19 -17.29 3.56
N SER A 90 -7.48 -16.15 3.48
CA SER A 90 -7.70 -15.01 4.36
C SER A 90 -9.13 -14.45 4.21
N PRO A 91 -9.83 -14.18 5.32
CA PRO A 91 -11.13 -13.52 5.29
C PRO A 91 -11.03 -12.05 4.86
N LEU A 92 -9.82 -11.46 4.80
CA LEU A 92 -9.59 -10.08 4.38
C LEU A 92 -9.99 -9.83 2.92
N LEU A 93 -9.96 -10.87 2.08
CA LEU A 93 -10.32 -10.78 0.67
C LEU A 93 -11.34 -11.87 0.29
N PRO A 94 -12.62 -11.67 0.63
CA PRO A 94 -13.66 -12.68 0.39
C PRO A 94 -13.75 -13.05 -1.10
N LYS A 95 -13.80 -14.36 -1.39
CA LYS A 95 -13.94 -14.88 -2.76
C LYS A 95 -15.37 -14.79 -3.30
N CYS A 96 -16.37 -14.70 -2.43
CA CYS A 96 -17.76 -14.60 -2.86
C CYS A 96 -18.04 -13.24 -3.52
N PRO A 97 -18.81 -13.18 -4.62
CA PRO A 97 -18.95 -11.94 -5.40
C PRO A 97 -19.42 -10.72 -4.59
N ARG A 98 -20.36 -10.92 -3.65
CA ARG A 98 -20.87 -9.82 -2.81
C ARG A 98 -19.84 -9.30 -1.81
N GLY A 99 -19.09 -10.20 -1.16
CA GLY A 99 -18.02 -9.81 -0.24
C GLY A 99 -16.90 -9.09 -0.99
N ARG A 100 -16.48 -9.65 -2.13
CA ARG A 100 -15.45 -9.06 -2.99
C ARG A 100 -15.82 -7.65 -3.45
N ALA A 101 -17.03 -7.49 -4.00
CA ALA A 101 -17.52 -6.19 -4.46
C ALA A 101 -17.61 -5.15 -3.32
N THR A 102 -17.86 -5.59 -2.08
CA THR A 102 -17.91 -4.69 -0.92
C THR A 102 -16.53 -4.13 -0.58
N VAL A 103 -15.50 -4.98 -0.59
CA VAL A 103 -14.10 -4.58 -0.38
C VAL A 103 -13.63 -3.69 -1.53
N ASP A 104 -13.85 -4.11 -2.77
CA ASP A 104 -13.44 -3.37 -3.97
C ASP A 104 -14.05 -1.98 -4.03
N ARG A 105 -15.34 -1.83 -3.68
CA ARG A 105 -16.00 -0.53 -3.63
C ARG A 105 -15.31 0.45 -2.70
N VAL A 106 -14.92 0.01 -1.50
CA VAL A 106 -14.26 0.87 -0.52
C VAL A 106 -12.87 1.26 -1.02
N LEU A 107 -12.09 0.29 -1.51
CA LEU A 107 -10.74 0.54 -2.02
C LEU A 107 -10.76 1.45 -3.25
N ALA A 108 -11.74 1.27 -4.15
CA ALA A 108 -11.93 2.12 -5.32
C ALA A 108 -12.40 3.54 -4.93
N ALA A 109 -13.28 3.68 -3.93
CA ALA A 109 -13.69 4.99 -3.42
C ALA A 109 -12.50 5.74 -2.81
N ILE A 110 -11.64 5.06 -2.05
CA ILE A 110 -10.43 5.66 -1.51
C ILE A 110 -9.50 6.10 -2.65
N ALA A 111 -9.19 5.20 -3.59
CA ALA A 111 -8.24 5.47 -4.66
C ALA A 111 -8.72 6.54 -5.66
N SER A 112 -10.02 6.62 -5.93
CA SER A 112 -10.56 7.54 -6.95
C SER A 112 -11.10 8.85 -6.39
N ALA A 113 -11.61 8.86 -5.16
CA ALA A 113 -12.36 10.00 -4.62
C ALA A 113 -11.78 10.58 -3.33
N ILE A 114 -10.79 9.93 -2.69
CA ILE A 114 -10.19 10.42 -1.45
C ILE A 114 -8.72 10.72 -1.67
N GLN A 115 -7.92 9.72 -2.02
CA GLN A 115 -6.47 9.83 -2.14
C GLN A 115 -6.02 10.96 -3.09
N PRO A 116 -6.62 11.18 -4.29
CA PRO A 116 -6.19 12.26 -5.17
C PRO A 116 -6.39 13.67 -4.57
N TYR A 117 -7.31 13.84 -3.62
CA TYR A 117 -7.56 15.13 -2.98
C TYR A 117 -6.55 15.43 -1.86
N TYR A 118 -6.06 14.41 -1.17
CA TYR A 118 -5.14 14.58 -0.04
C TYR A 118 -3.67 14.37 -0.42
N LEU A 119 -3.40 13.67 -1.53
CA LEU A 119 -2.07 13.35 -2.01
C LEU A 119 -1.94 13.69 -3.50
N PRO A 120 -1.68 14.97 -3.82
CA PRO A 120 -1.32 15.38 -5.16
C PRO A 120 0.15 14.99 -5.40
N PHE A 121 0.36 13.83 -6.01
CA PHE A 121 1.61 13.47 -6.69
C PHE A 121 1.43 13.58 -8.20
#